data_AF-A0A0F3PEX8-F1
#
_entry.id   AF-A0A0F3PEX8-F1
#
_cell.length_a   1.000
_cell.length_b   1.000
_cell.length_c   1.000
_cell.angle_alpha   90.00
_cell.angle_beta   90.00
_cell.angle_gamma   90.00
#
_symmetry.space_group_name_H-M   'P 1'
#
loop_
_entity.id
_entity.type
_entity.pdbx_description
1 polymer ?
#
loop_
_entity_poly.entity_id
_entity_poly.type
_entity_poly.pdbx_seq_one_letter_code
_entity_poly.pdbx_strand_id
1 'polypeptide(L)' 'MLKSNRVVQDIEHYVKQCSFENVFKESIFLDQVGVVRSLNELRAVSTTELFSVSTNNALKVAKWLVEEKKQMFNV' A
#
# COMPACT_ATOMS: atom_id res chain seq x y z
N MET A 1 -11.61 -0.07 -8.14
CA MET A 1 -11.51 -1.28 -8.98
C MET A 1 -10.72 -2.43 -8.34
N LEU A 2 -10.14 -2.30 -7.13
CA LEU A 2 -9.45 -3.37 -6.39
C LEU A 2 -10.36 -4.48 -5.81
N LYS A 3 -11.67 -4.46 -6.06
CA LYS A 3 -12.65 -5.41 -5.50
C LYS A 3 -12.49 -6.87 -5.97
N SER A 4 -11.54 -7.19 -6.85
CA SER A 4 -11.36 -8.54 -7.41
C SER A 4 -10.04 -9.15 -6.93
N ASN A 5 -10.10 -10.36 -6.34
CA ASN A 5 -8.95 -11.13 -5.84
C ASN A 5 -7.83 -11.35 -6.88
N ARG A 6 -8.11 -11.19 -8.18
CA ARG A 6 -7.11 -11.29 -9.26
C ARG A 6 -6.09 -10.15 -9.25
N VAL A 7 -6.42 -8.97 -8.72
CA VAL A 7 -5.52 -7.80 -8.75
C VAL A 7 -4.30 -7.98 -7.83
N VAL A 8 -4.42 -8.82 -6.80
CA VAL A 8 -3.31 -9.14 -5.89
C VAL A 8 -2.26 -10.02 -6.58
N GLN A 9 -2.61 -10.76 -7.62
CA GLN A 9 -1.71 -11.74 -8.26
C GLN A 9 -0.71 -11.13 -9.25
N ASP A 10 -1.00 -9.93 -9.79
CA ASP A 10 -0.11 -9.22 -10.70
C ASP A 10 -0.22 -7.70 -10.49
N ILE A 11 0.33 -7.24 -9.37
CA ILE A 11 0.30 -5.83 -8.99
C ILE A 11 1.08 -4.96 -9.99
N GLU A 12 2.11 -5.49 -10.65
CA GLU A 12 2.91 -4.75 -11.63
C GLU A 12 2.11 -4.41 -12.88
N HIS A 13 1.43 -5.40 -13.46
CA HIS A 13 0.57 -5.18 -14.61
C HIS A 13 -0.57 -4.21 -14.26
N TYR A 14 -1.15 -4.33 -13.07
CA TYR A 14 -2.22 -3.43 -12.63
C TYR A 14 -1.72 -1.99 -12.43
N VAL A 15 -0.53 -1.81 -11.85
CA VAL A 15 0.12 -0.48 -11.72
C VAL A 15 0.43 0.12 -13.09
N LYS A 16 0.85 -0.68 -14.08
CA LYS A 16 1.06 -0.21 -15.47
C LYS A 16 -0.23 0.30 -16.11
N GLN A 17 -1.38 -0.32 -15.81
CA GLN A 17 -2.68 0.09 -16.36
C GLN A 17 -3.29 1.30 -15.66
N CYS A 18 -3.18 1.38 -14.32
CA CYS A 18 -3.91 2.35 -13.52
C CYS A 18 -3.05 3.49 -12.94
N SER A 19 -1.72 3.41 -13.06
CA SER A 19 -0.70 4.18 -12.34
C SER A 19 -0.56 3.80 -10.86
N PHE A 20 0.67 3.87 -10.35
CA PHE A 20 0.98 3.54 -8.95
C PHE A 20 0.13 4.36 -7.97
N GLU A 21 0.03 5.67 -8.21
CA GLU A 21 -0.63 6.58 -7.27
C GLU A 21 -2.12 6.28 -7.11
N ASN A 22 -2.82 5.92 -8.19
CA ASN A 22 -4.23 5.56 -8.13
C ASN A 22 -4.43 4.23 -7.39
N VAL A 23 -3.60 3.23 -7.69
CA VAL A 23 -3.67 1.91 -7.02
C VAL A 23 -3.35 2.06 -5.54
N PHE A 24 -2.34 2.87 -5.19
CA PHE A 24 -1.99 3.17 -3.81
C PHE A 24 -3.14 3.86 -3.08
N LYS A 25 -3.68 4.98 -3.60
CA LYS A 25 -4.82 5.69 -2.99
C LYS A 25 -6.03 4.78 -2.78
N GLU A 26 -6.35 3.95 -3.76
CA GLU A 26 -7.47 3.03 -3.64
C GLU A 26 -7.20 1.94 -2.58
N SER A 27 -5.98 1.40 -2.52
CA SER A 27 -5.61 0.40 -1.51
C SER A 27 -5.65 0.94 -0.09
N ILE A 28 -5.28 2.22 0.10
CA ILE A 28 -5.42 2.95 1.36
C ILE A 28 -6.90 3.14 1.70
N PHE A 29 -7.70 3.63 0.76
CA PHE A 29 -9.13 3.84 0.97
C PHE A 29 -9.86 2.55 1.38
N LEU A 30 -9.44 1.40 0.85
CA LEU A 30 -10.00 0.09 1.16
C LEU A 30 -9.34 -0.61 2.36
N ASP A 31 -8.34 0.01 3.00
CA ASP A 31 -7.54 -0.55 4.10
C ASP A 31 -6.94 -1.95 3.77
N GLN A 32 -6.43 -2.09 2.54
CA GLN A 32 -5.94 -3.35 1.96
C GLN A 32 -4.43 -3.53 2.14
N VAL A 33 -4.03 -4.08 3.30
CA VAL A 33 -2.61 -4.30 3.67
C VAL A 33 -1.84 -5.11 2.64
N GLY A 34 -2.42 -6.19 2.10
CA GLY A 34 -1.72 -7.05 1.13
C GLY A 34 -1.32 -6.31 -0.14
N VAL A 35 -2.20 -5.46 -0.66
CA VAL A 35 -1.93 -4.65 -1.85
C VAL A 35 -0.86 -3.60 -1.55
N VAL A 36 -0.97 -2.90 -0.41
CA VAL A 36 0.03 -1.90 0.00
C VAL A 36 1.40 -2.54 0.20
N ARG A 37 1.47 -3.75 0.74
CA ARG A 37 2.69 -4.51 0.87
C ARG A 37 3.31 -4.81 -0.49
N SER A 38 2.54 -5.35 -1.43
CA SER A 38 3.04 -5.63 -2.78
C SER A 38 3.47 -4.34 -3.51
N LEU A 39 2.77 -3.22 -3.31
CA LEU A 39 3.20 -1.92 -3.83
C LEU A 39 4.51 -1.45 -3.19
N ASN A 40 4.70 -1.66 -1.88
CA ASN A 40 5.93 -1.31 -1.16
C ASN A 40 7.15 -2.12 -1.65
N GLU A 41 6.93 -3.37 -2.08
CA GLU A 41 7.96 -4.21 -2.71
C GLU A 41 8.37 -3.69 -4.09
N LEU A 42 7.44 -3.15 -4.88
CA LEU A 42 7.73 -2.50 -6.18
C LEU A 42 8.43 -1.15 -6.03
N ARG A 43 7.98 -0.36 -5.06
CA ARG A 43 8.50 0.96 -4.74
C ARG A 43 8.27 1.22 -3.27
N ALA A 44 9.35 1.40 -2.54
CA ALA A 44 9.30 1.72 -1.11
C ALA A 44 8.35 2.91 -0.85
N VAL A 45 7.36 2.68 0.01
CA VAL A 45 6.40 3.69 0.43
C VAL A 45 7.14 4.78 1.21
N SER A 46 6.94 6.01 0.75
CA SER A 46 7.54 7.22 1.30
C SER A 46 6.85 7.70 2.56
N THR A 47 7.50 8.62 3.28
CA THR A 47 6.92 9.30 4.45
C THR A 47 5.72 10.18 4.08
N THR A 48 5.70 10.79 2.90
CA THR A 48 4.54 11.55 2.42
C THR A 48 3.31 10.66 2.22
N GLU A 49 3.52 9.47 1.66
CA GLU A 49 2.46 8.48 1.48
C GLU A 49 1.94 7.92 2.81
N LEU A 50 2.80 7.81 3.84
CA LEU A 50 2.38 7.47 5.21
C LEU A 50 1.37 8.46 5.79
N PHE A 51 1.54 9.76 5.54
CA PHE A 51 0.56 10.76 5.99
C PHE A 51 -0.81 10.54 5.36
N SER A 52 -0.86 10.11 4.10
CA SER A 52 -2.12 9.82 3.41
C SER A 52 -2.84 8.61 4.01
N VAL A 53 -2.11 7.62 4.53
CA VAL A 53 -2.71 6.48 5.25
C VAL A 53 -3.45 6.95 6.51
N SER A 54 -2.81 7.85 7.27
CA SER A 54 -3.36 8.41 8.50
C SER A 54 -4.62 9.26 8.26
N THR A 55 -4.64 10.07 7.21
CA THR A 55 -5.81 10.92 6.89
C THR A 55 -7.02 10.13 6.38
N ASN A 56 -6.82 8.92 5.89
CA ASN A 56 -7.88 8.06 5.35
C ASN A 56 -8.45 7.05 6.37
N ASN A 57 -8.03 7.10 7.65
CA ASN A 57 -8.44 6.14 8.68
C ASN A 57 -8.16 4.66 8.31
N ALA A 58 -7.13 4.42 7.50
CA ALA A 58 -6.71 3.09 7.06
C ALA A 58 -5.90 2.40 8.16
N LEU A 59 -6.59 2.01 9.24
CA LEU A 59 -5.97 1.57 10.50
C LEU A 59 -5.12 0.31 10.34
N LYS A 60 -5.54 -0.66 9.52
CA LYS A 60 -4.75 -1.89 9.32
C LYS A 60 -3.47 -1.59 8.57
N VAL A 61 -3.56 -0.78 7.52
CA VAL A 61 -2.39 -0.36 6.74
C VAL A 61 -1.45 0.49 7.60
N ALA A 62 -1.97 1.43 8.39
CA ALA A 62 -1.17 2.26 9.28
C ALA A 62 -0.41 1.42 10.32
N LYS A 63 -1.09 0.44 10.95
CA LYS A 63 -0.46 -0.50 11.89
C LYS A 63 0.65 -1.31 11.22
N TRP A 64 0.38 -1.89 10.05
CA TRP A 64 1.38 -2.68 9.34
C TRP A 64 2.61 -1.84 8.97
N LEU A 65 2.42 -0.64 8.43
CA LEU A 65 3.53 0.25 8.03
C LEU A 65 4.41 0.68 9.21
N VAL A 66 3.81 0.93 10.38
CA VAL A 66 4.57 1.24 11.60
C VAL A 66 5.47 0.08 12.02
N GLU A 67 4.94 -1.14 11.99
CA GLU A 67 5.72 -2.35 12.34
C GLU A 67 6.80 -2.65 11.30
N GLU A 68 6.50 -2.50 10.02
CA GLU A 68 7.45 -2.68 8.91
C GLU A 68 8.66 -1.73 9.06
N LYS A 69 8.40 -0.44 9.33
CA LYS A 69 9.47 0.56 9.50
C LYS A 69 10.28 0.32 10.77
N LYS A 70 9.67 -0.12 11.87
CA LYS A 70 10.40 -0.48 13.10
C LYS A 70 11.43 -1.58 12.85
N GLN A 71 11.07 -2.60 12.07
CA GLN A 71 11.99 -3.69 11.74
C GLN A 71 13.21 -3.21 10.94
N MET A 72 13.04 -2.18 10.10
CA MET A 72 14.11 -1.59 9.30
C MET A 72 15.20 -0.87 10.14
N PHE A 73 14.86 -0.42 11.36
CA PHE A 73 15.80 0.30 12.25
C PHE A 73 16.49 -0.58 13.29
N ASN A 74 16.06 -1.84 13.45
CA ASN A 74 16.63 -2.79 14.41
C ASN A 74 17.71 -3.71 13.78
N VAL A 75 18.35 -3.25 12.70
CA VAL A 75 19.47 -3.94 12.02
C VAL A 75 20.81 -3.41 12.52
#